data_AF-A0A2V6HYV7-F1
#
_entry.id   AF-A0A2V6HYV7-F1
#
_cell.length_a   1.000
_cell.length_b   1.000
_cell.length_c   1.000
_cell.angle_alpha   90.00
_cell.angle_beta   90.00
_cell.angle_gamma   90.00
#
_symmetry.space_group_name_H-M   'P 1'
#
loop_
_entity.id
_entity.type
_entity.pdbx_description
1 polymer ?
#
loop_
_entity_poly.entity_id
_entity_poly.type
_entity_poly.pdbx_seq_one_letter_code
_entity_poly.pdbx_strand_id
1 'polypeptide(L)'
;IYSLFPATVTDTFGARYATTNTGLMYTAKGTASLLVPLANVLTAASGGSWVPVFYTAAVMNIVAAVMALALLKPMRSIYTSRSAPVDAHVKLAT
;
A
#
# COMPACT_ATOMS: atom_id res chain seq x y z
N ILE A 1 -9.43 2.16 -7.95
CA ILE A 1 -8.72 1.75 -6.70
C ILE A 1 -8.76 0.23 -6.47
N TYR A 2 -9.92 -0.42 -6.61
CA TYR A 2 -10.15 -1.82 -6.21
C TYR A 2 -9.37 -2.89 -6.99
N SER A 3 -8.83 -2.58 -8.17
CA SER A 3 -8.05 -3.52 -9.00
C SER A 3 -6.55 -3.31 -8.93
N LEU A 4 -6.10 -2.05 -8.91
CA LEU A 4 -4.68 -1.69 -9.00
C LEU A 4 -3.89 -2.08 -7.75
N PHE A 5 -4.43 -1.84 -6.56
CA PHE A 5 -3.72 -2.20 -5.32
C PHE A 5 -3.57 -3.72 -5.14
N PRO A 6 -4.64 -4.53 -5.29
CA PRO A 6 -4.48 -5.99 -5.25
C PRO A 6 -3.53 -6.52 -6.32
N ALA A 7 -3.62 -6.00 -7.56
CA ALA A 7 -2.71 -6.38 -8.63
C ALA A 7 -1.24 -6.09 -8.27
N THR A 8 -0.93 -4.89 -7.72
CA THR A 8 0.44 -4.58 -7.31
C THR A 8 0.98 -5.47 -6.19
N VAL A 9 0.12 -5.92 -5.27
CA VAL A 9 0.48 -6.87 -4.21
C VAL A 9 0.79 -8.24 -4.82
N THR A 10 -0.03 -8.72 -5.74
CA THR A 10 0.22 -9.98 -6.47
C THR A 10 1.47 -9.91 -7.34
N ASP A 11 1.69 -8.80 -8.05
CA ASP A 11 2.87 -8.58 -8.89
C ASP A 11 4.18 -8.51 -8.10
N THR A 12 4.11 -8.08 -6.83
CA THR A 12 5.31 -7.94 -5.98
C THR A 12 5.60 -9.22 -5.22
N PHE A 13 4.59 -9.90 -4.65
CA PHE A 13 4.78 -11.01 -3.71
C PHE A 13 4.36 -12.38 -4.26
N GLY A 14 3.72 -12.45 -5.42
CA GLY A 14 3.24 -13.69 -6.04
C GLY A 14 2.03 -14.33 -5.33
N ALA A 15 1.63 -15.51 -5.82
CA ALA A 15 0.40 -16.18 -5.39
C ALA A 15 0.56 -17.08 -4.14
N ARG A 16 1.79 -17.44 -3.75
CA ARG A 16 2.07 -18.40 -2.67
C ARG A 16 1.47 -18.01 -1.31
N TYR A 17 1.39 -16.71 -1.01
CA TYR A 17 0.79 -16.15 0.21
C TYR A 17 -0.31 -15.11 -0.09
N ALA A 18 -1.09 -15.34 -1.15
CA ALA A 18 -2.08 -14.37 -1.64
C ALA A 18 -3.11 -13.93 -0.57
N THR A 19 -3.64 -14.88 0.21
CA THR A 19 -4.62 -14.59 1.27
C THR A 19 -4.03 -13.71 2.37
N THR A 20 -2.83 -14.04 2.85
CA THR A 20 -2.15 -13.28 3.91
C THR A 20 -1.79 -11.87 3.45
N ASN A 21 -1.25 -11.73 2.24
CA ASN A 21 -0.86 -10.43 1.69
C ASN A 21 -2.07 -9.53 1.46
N THR A 22 -3.16 -10.09 0.94
CA THR A 22 -4.43 -9.37 0.78
C THR A 22 -5.04 -9.03 2.13
N GLY A 23 -4.95 -9.93 3.12
CA GLY A 23 -5.38 -9.67 4.49
C GLY A 23 -4.67 -8.47 5.11
N LEU A 24 -3.34 -8.37 4.95
CA LEU A 24 -2.56 -7.24 5.45
C LEU A 24 -2.95 -5.91 4.78
N MET A 25 -3.23 -5.92 3.46
CA MET A 25 -3.77 -4.75 2.76
C MET A 25 -5.11 -4.31 3.36
N TYR A 26 -6.02 -5.25 3.66
CA TYR A 26 -7.31 -4.94 4.28
C TYR A 26 -7.18 -4.46 5.72
N THR A 27 -6.23 -4.99 6.49
CA THR A 27 -5.90 -4.44 7.81
C THR A 27 -5.48 -2.98 7.69
N ALA A 28 -4.55 -2.65 6.79
CA ALA A 28 -4.13 -1.27 6.57
C ALA A 28 -5.31 -0.36 6.18
N LYS A 29 -6.22 -0.84 5.32
CA LYS A 29 -7.45 -0.12 4.95
C LYS A 29 -8.38 0.08 6.15
N GLY A 30 -8.58 -0.93 6.97
CA GLY A 30 -9.38 -0.85 8.19
C GLY A 30 -8.77 0.13 9.18
N THR A 31 -7.46 0.09 9.39
CA THR A 31 -6.74 1.06 10.23
C THR A 31 -6.94 2.49 9.75
N ALA A 32 -6.86 2.73 8.43
CA ALA A 32 -7.11 4.06 7.87
C ALA A 32 -8.55 4.54 8.10
N SER A 33 -9.55 3.65 8.11
CA SER A 33 -10.94 4.03 8.38
C SER A 33 -11.18 4.54 9.80
N LEU A 34 -10.31 4.19 10.76
CA LEU A 34 -10.38 4.72 12.13
C LEU A 34 -10.08 6.22 12.19
N LEU A 35 -9.46 6.80 11.16
CA LEU A 35 -9.20 8.23 11.06
C LEU A 35 -10.39 9.02 10.49
N VAL A 36 -11.43 8.35 9.99
CA VAL A 36 -12.61 9.04 9.43
C VAL A 36 -13.33 9.94 10.46
N PRO A 37 -13.56 9.50 11.72
CA PRO A 37 -14.14 10.37 12.75
C PRO A 37 -13.29 11.61 13.04
N LEU A 38 -11.96 11.53 12.90
CA LEU A 38 -11.06 12.67 13.09
C LEU A 38 -11.33 13.79 12.07
N ALA A 39 -11.74 13.43 10.85
CA ALA A 39 -12.14 14.43 9.84
C ALA A 39 -13.34 15.26 10.32
N ASN A 40 -14.32 14.63 10.97
CA ASN A 40 -15.49 15.34 11.51
C ASN A 40 -15.10 16.30 12.66
N VAL A 41 -14.16 15.88 13.52
CA VAL A 41 -13.62 16.74 14.58
C VAL A 41 -12.90 17.96 13.97
N LEU A 42 -12.10 17.75 12.93
CA LEU A 42 -11.37 18.82 12.25
C LEU A 42 -12.31 19.82 11.57
N THR A 43 -13.37 19.33 10.93
CA THR A 43 -14.43 20.17 10.33
C THR A 43 -15.15 20.98 11.40
N ALA A 44 -15.52 20.37 12.53
CA ALA A 44 -16.20 21.04 13.64
C ALA A 44 -15.32 22.14 14.27
N ALA A 45 -14.04 21.85 14.50
CA ALA A 45 -13.07 22.82 15.03
C ALA A 45 -12.81 24.00 14.08
N SER A 46 -13.00 23.79 12.77
CA SER A 46 -12.78 24.80 11.73
C SER A 46 -14.04 25.60 11.36
N GLY A 47 -15.05 25.62 12.24
CA GLY A 47 -16.30 26.35 12.02
C GLY A 47 -17.20 25.74 10.94
N GLY A 48 -17.08 24.43 10.68
CA GLY A 48 -17.82 23.72 9.64
C GLY A 48 -17.15 23.68 8.26
N SER A 49 -15.94 24.24 8.12
CA SER A 49 -15.20 24.24 6.86
C SER A 49 -14.55 22.88 6.58
N TRP A 50 -14.75 22.36 5.36
CA TRP A 50 -14.14 21.13 4.87
C TRP A 50 -12.75 21.33 4.25
N VAL A 51 -12.36 22.59 4.01
CA VAL A 51 -11.08 22.93 3.38
C VAL A 51 -9.87 22.33 4.12
N PRO A 52 -9.79 22.39 5.46
CA PRO A 52 -8.67 21.79 6.21
C PRO A 52 -8.60 20.26 6.07
N VAL A 53 -9.75 19.58 6.00
CA VAL A 53 -9.80 18.12 5.77
C VAL A 53 -9.22 17.78 4.40
N PHE A 54 -9.61 18.52 3.36
CA PHE A 54 -9.09 18.31 2.02
C PHE A 54 -7.59 18.62 1.92
N TYR A 55 -7.11 19.69 2.56
CA TYR A 55 -5.68 19.96 2.62
C TYR A 55 -4.91 18.84 3.33
N THR A 56 -5.41 18.35 4.45
CA THR A 56 -4.78 17.25 5.20
C THR A 56 -4.72 15.99 4.34
N ALA A 57 -5.81 15.64 3.66
CA ALA A 57 -5.86 14.50 2.74
C ALA A 57 -4.88 14.66 1.57
N ALA A 58 -4.78 15.86 0.98
CA ALA A 58 -3.85 16.17 -0.09
C ALA A 58 -2.39 16.01 0.35
N VAL A 59 -2.04 16.55 1.52
CA VAL A 59 -0.69 16.42 2.09
C VAL A 59 -0.34 14.95 2.35
N MET A 60 -1.25 14.17 2.94
CA MET A 60 -1.04 12.73 3.14
C MET A 60 -0.84 11.98 1.82
N ASN A 61 -1.57 12.35 0.75
CA ASN A 61 -1.38 11.74 -0.57
C ASN A 61 -0.01 12.09 -1.18
N ILE A 62 0.46 13.34 -1.03
CA ILE A 62 1.79 13.75 -1.48
C ILE A 62 2.88 12.95 -0.74
N VAL A 63 2.76 12.82 0.59
CA VAL A 63 3.69 12.02 1.39
C VAL A 63 3.70 10.57 0.93
N ALA A 64 2.52 9.98 0.66
CA ALA A 64 2.42 8.61 0.14
C ALA A 64 3.09 8.47 -1.23
N ALA A 65 2.93 9.43 -2.14
CA ALA A 65 3.57 9.43 -3.45
C ALA A 65 5.10 9.51 -3.35
N VAL A 66 5.62 10.39 -2.48
CA VAL A 66 7.06 10.49 -2.21
C VAL A 66 7.59 9.19 -1.62
N MET A 67 6.88 8.60 -0.66
CA MET A 67 7.26 7.33 -0.05
C MET A 67 7.25 6.18 -1.07
N ALA A 68 6.31 6.17 -2.00
CA ALA A 68 6.26 5.17 -3.07
C ALA A 68 7.49 5.25 -3.99
N LEU A 69 7.94 6.46 -4.33
CA LEU A 69 9.12 6.65 -5.18
C LEU A 69 10.44 6.40 -4.42
N ALA A 70 10.55 6.89 -3.19
CA ALA A 70 11.79 6.85 -2.43
C ALA A 70 12.02 5.51 -1.70
N LEU A 71 10.96 4.86 -1.20
CA LEU A 71 11.07 3.62 -0.43
C LEU A 71 10.59 2.40 -1.22
N LEU A 72 9.37 2.43 -1.76
CA LEU A 72 8.80 1.23 -2.41
C LEU A 72 9.55 0.86 -3.69
N LYS A 73 9.99 1.85 -4.49
CA LYS A 73 10.75 1.61 -5.72
C LYS A 73 12.07 0.84 -5.48
N PRO A 74 13.00 1.26 -4.58
CA PRO A 74 14.21 0.49 -4.32
C PRO A 74 13.90 -0.84 -3.62
N MET A 75 12.95 -0.88 -2.68
CA MET A 75 12.59 -2.13 -1.99
C MET A 75 12.06 -3.19 -2.97
N ARG A 76 11.20 -2.80 -3.91
CA ARG A 76 10.71 -3.69 -4.97
C ARG A 76 11.85 -4.22 -5.83
N SER A 77 12.76 -3.34 -6.25
CA SER A 77 13.92 -3.73 -7.08
C SER A 77 14.81 -4.75 -6.37
N ILE A 78 15.05 -4.57 -5.07
CA ILE A 78 15.85 -5.50 -4.26
C ILE A 78 15.11 -6.84 -4.10
N TYR A 79 13.82 -6.80 -3.78
CA TYR A 79 13.01 -8.01 -3.57
C TYR A 79 12.93 -8.88 -4.83
N THR A 80 12.72 -8.27 -6.00
CA THR A 80 12.67 -9.00 -7.27
C THR A 80 14.06 -9.52 -7.69
N SER A 81 15.13 -8.74 -7.47
CA SER A 81 16.51 -9.16 -7.79
C SER A 81 16.98 -10.33 -6.92
N ARG A 82 16.56 -10.38 -5.65
CA ARG A 82 16.89 -11.46 -4.71
C ARG A 82 16.13 -12.77 -5.00
N SER A 83 15.11 -12.70 -5.85
CA SER A 83 14.24 -13.82 -6.21
C SER A 83 14.63 -14.52 -7.54
N ALA A 84 15.76 -14.14 -8.15
CA ALA A 84 16.32 -14.81 -9.33
C ALA A 84 17.36 -15.90 -8.93
N PRO A 85 17.50 -17.00 -9.70
CA PRO A 85 16.66 -18.18 -9.72
C PRO A 85 17.26 -19.33 -8.87
N VAL A 86 16.59 -19.72 -7.78
CA VAL A 86 16.84 -21.02 -7.10
C VAL A 86 16.07 -22.17 -7.78
N ASP A 87 15.20 -21.87 -8.75
CA ASP A 87 14.37 -22.87 -9.44
C ASP A 87 15.02 -23.45 -10.72
N ALA A 88 16.19 -22.95 -11.15
CA ALA A 88 16.86 -23.46 -12.35
C ALA A 88 17.48 -24.86 -12.15
N HIS A 89 17.73 -25.28 -10.90
CA HIS A 89 18.38 -26.55 -10.60
C HIS A 89 17.41 -27.72 -10.30
N VAL A 90 16.12 -27.47 -10.11
CA VAL A 90 15.15 -28.53 -9.76
C VAL A 90 14.51 -29.17 -11.01
N LYS A 91 14.57 -28.51 -12.18
CA LYS A 91 13.87 -28.97 -13.39
C LYS A 91 14.71 -29.83 -14.37
N LEU A 92 15.89 -30.28 -13.96
CA LEU A 92 16.77 -31.15 -14.76
C LEU A 92 16.86 -32.60 -14.22
N ALA A 93 16.12 -32.93 -13.17
CA ALA A 93 16.16 -34.25 -12.56
C ALA A 93 14.75 -34.85 -12.38
N THR A 94 13.98 -35.02 -13.45
CA THR A 94 13.01 -36.11 -13.62
C THR A 94 12.66 -36.26 -15.10
#